data_AF-A0A9Q3UJ14-F1
#
_entry.id   AF-A0A9Q3UJ14-F1
#
_cell.length_a   1.000
_cell.length_b   1.000
_cell.length_c   1.000
_cell.angle_alpha   90.00
_cell.angle_beta   90.00
_cell.angle_gamma   90.00
#
_symmetry.space_group_name_H-M   'P 1'
#
loop_
_entity.id
_entity.type
_entity.pdbx_description
1 polymer ?
#
loop_
_entity_poly.entity_id
_entity_poly.type
_entity_poly.pdbx_seq_one_letter_code
_entity_poly.pdbx_strand_id
1 'polypeptide(L)' 'MGSPKGSPIDKAFIIDYIEHLFINAVDQPDLRWIYPVIQKAIAETALIHTHGNQTQAAQLLGIHRETLRRYYLAL' A
#
# COMPACT_ATOMS: atom_id res chain seq x y z
N MET A 1 2.72 14.70 -27.13
CA MET A 1 2.47 16.01 -26.48
C MET A 1 3.33 16.07 -25.23
N GLY A 2 4.18 17.09 -25.09
CA GLY A 2 5.15 17.18 -23.99
C GLY A 2 4.51 17.66 -22.69
N SER A 3 4.91 17.09 -21.56
CA SER A 3 4.45 17.51 -20.23
C SER A 3 4.84 18.98 -19.96
N PRO A 4 3.92 19.80 -19.42
CA PRO A 4 4.23 21.18 -19.07
C PRO A 4 5.12 21.19 -17.82
N LYS A 5 6.42 21.42 -18.02
CA LYS A 5 7.36 21.72 -16.93
C LYS A 5 6.88 22.98 -16.21
N GLY A 6 6.41 22.84 -14.96
CA GLY A 6 6.25 23.96 -14.03
C GLY A 6 4.84 24.20 -13.46
N SER A 7 3.83 23.38 -13.77
CA SER A 7 2.54 23.50 -13.07
C SER A 7 2.65 22.89 -11.66
N PRO A 8 2.14 23.55 -10.62
CA PRO A 8 2.03 22.92 -9.29
C PRO A 8 1.29 21.59 -9.44
N ILE A 9 1.77 20.54 -8.77
CA ILE A 9 0.98 19.33 -8.60
C ILE A 9 -0.21 19.73 -7.73
N ASP A 10 -1.31 20.11 -8.39
CA ASP A 10 -2.55 20.47 -7.73
C ASP A 10 -3.53 19.28 -7.73
N LYS A 11 -4.61 19.42 -6.98
CA LYS A 11 -5.62 18.37 -6.83
C LYS A 11 -6.22 17.97 -8.20
N ALA A 12 -6.40 18.91 -9.11
CA ALA A 12 -6.99 18.64 -10.41
C ALA A 12 -6.03 17.82 -11.28
N PHE A 13 -4.74 18.15 -11.27
CA PHE A 13 -3.71 17.38 -11.93
C PHE A 13 -3.61 15.95 -11.39
N ILE A 14 -3.68 15.75 -10.07
CA ILE A 14 -3.66 14.41 -9.46
C ILE A 14 -4.87 13.60 -9.90
N ILE A 15 -6.08 14.20 -9.90
CA ILE A 15 -7.31 13.52 -10.31
C ILE A 15 -7.25 13.13 -11.79
N ASP A 16 -6.88 14.06 -12.67
CA ASP A 16 -6.78 13.82 -14.11
C ASP A 16 -5.74 12.74 -14.44
N TYR A 17 -4.59 12.77 -13.76
CA TYR A 17 -3.56 11.75 -13.94
C TYR A 17 -4.02 10.37 -13.45
N ILE A 18 -4.70 10.30 -12.30
CA ILE A 18 -5.28 9.08 -11.76
C ILE A 18 -6.33 8.54 -12.75
N GLU A 19 -7.30 9.37 -13.14
CA GLU A 19 -8.36 8.98 -14.09
C GLU A 19 -7.75 8.48 -15.40
N HIS A 20 -6.76 9.18 -15.97
CA HIS A 20 -6.08 8.76 -17.19
C HIS A 20 -5.35 7.41 -17.04
N LEU A 21 -4.76 7.11 -15.89
CA LEU A 21 -4.19 5.79 -15.61
C LEU A 21 -5.28 4.70 -15.54
N PHE A 22 -6.50 5.06 -15.13
CA PHE A 22 -7.64 4.14 -15.01
C PHE A 22 -8.52 4.07 -16.26
N ILE A 23 -8.41 4.96 -17.26
CA ILE A 23 -9.17 4.94 -18.53
C ILE A 23 -8.98 3.63 -19.31
N ASN A 24 -7.83 2.96 -19.16
CA ASN A 24 -7.54 1.65 -19.75
C ASN A 24 -7.43 0.53 -18.71
N ALA A 25 -7.79 0.80 -17.45
CA ALA A 25 -7.86 -0.25 -16.47
C ALA A 25 -8.97 -1.20 -16.92
N VAL A 26 -8.61 -2.47 -17.14
CA VAL A 26 -9.58 -3.57 -17.22
C VAL A 26 -10.65 -3.30 -16.16
N ASP A 27 -11.95 -3.43 -16.49
CA ASP A 27 -13.06 -3.13 -15.56
C ASP A 27 -12.88 -3.76 -14.16
N GLN A 28 -12.02 -4.79 -14.08
CA GLN A 28 -11.45 -5.34 -12.86
C GLN A 28 -9.93 -5.57 -13.04
N PRO A 29 -9.06 -4.60 -12.70
CA PRO A 29 -7.63 -4.82 -12.81
C PRO A 29 -7.22 -5.88 -11.78
N ASP A 30 -6.40 -6.85 -12.19
CA ASP A 30 -5.87 -7.84 -11.27
C ASP A 30 -4.82 -7.18 -10.36
N LEU A 31 -5.26 -6.76 -9.18
CA LEU A 31 -4.41 -6.15 -8.17
C LEU A 31 -3.82 -7.18 -7.21
N ARG A 32 -3.84 -8.49 -7.51
CA ARG A 32 -3.33 -9.49 -6.56
C ARG A 32 -1.88 -9.25 -6.14
N TRP A 33 -1.10 -8.65 -7.03
CA TRP A 33 0.29 -8.26 -6.79
C TRP A 33 0.46 -7.20 -5.68
N ILE A 34 -0.57 -6.40 -5.38
CA ILE A 34 -0.50 -5.34 -4.36
C ILE A 34 -0.72 -5.86 -2.94
N TYR A 35 -1.42 -6.99 -2.77
CA TYR A 35 -1.69 -7.57 -1.46
C TYR A 35 -0.42 -7.81 -0.62
N PRO A 36 0.67 -8.43 -1.12
CA PRO A 36 1.87 -8.60 -0.31
C PRO A 36 2.50 -7.27 0.11
N VAL A 37 2.43 -6.24 -0.75
CA VAL A 37 2.94 -4.89 -0.44
C VAL A 37 2.14 -4.26 0.69
N ILE A 38 0.81 -4.33 0.62
CA ILE A 38 -0.10 -3.81 1.67
C ILE A 38 0.09 -4.58 2.99
N GLN A 39 0.16 -5.91 2.92
CA GLN A 39 0.37 -6.77 4.08
C GLN A 39 1.67 -6.42 4.82
N LYS A 40 2.76 -6.24 4.06
CA LYS A 40 4.05 -5.82 4.62
C LYS A 40 3.96 -4.44 5.26
N ALA A 41 3.42 -3.45 4.57
CA ALA A 41 3.30 -2.08 5.08
C ALA A 41 2.49 -2.01 6.39
N ILE A 42 1.39 -2.77 6.49
CA ILE A 42 0.59 -2.87 7.71
C ILE A 42 1.37 -3.56 8.83
N ALA A 43 2.07 -4.66 8.54
CA ALA A 43 2.88 -5.38 9.53
C ALA A 43 4.04 -4.52 10.06
N GLU A 44 4.74 -3.79 9.18
CA GLU A 44 5.79 -2.83 9.52
C GLU A 44 5.26 -1.72 10.42
N THR A 45 4.13 -1.10 10.04
CA THR A 45 3.51 -0.02 10.82
C THR A 45 3.09 -0.50 12.21
N ALA A 46 2.50 -1.69 12.31
CA ALA A 46 2.12 -2.27 13.59
C ALA A 46 3.35 -2.55 14.47
N LEU A 47 4.42 -3.09 13.88
CA LEU A 47 5.68 -3.33 14.60
C LEU A 47 6.32 -2.03 15.08
N ILE A 48 6.33 -0.97 14.26
CA ILE A 48 6.82 0.36 14.68
C ILE A 48 6.01 0.89 15.86
N HIS A 49 4.68 0.81 15.78
CA HIS A 49 3.77 1.28 16.83
C HIS A 49 3.95 0.52 18.15
N THR A 50 4.26 -0.78 18.09
CA THR A 50 4.49 -1.61 19.27
C THR A 50 5.98 -1.80 19.59
N HIS A 51 6.86 -0.93 19.09
CA HIS A 51 8.30 -0.97 19.35
C HIS A 51 8.97 -2.33 19.09
N GLY A 52 8.56 -3.02 18.02
CA GLY A 52 9.07 -4.32 17.61
C GLY A 52 8.46 -5.52 18.33
N ASN A 53 7.54 -5.31 19.28
CA ASN A 53 6.89 -6.41 19.99
C ASN A 53 5.90 -7.15 19.07
N GLN A 54 6.31 -8.30 18.54
CA GLN A 54 5.51 -9.10 17.61
C GLN A 54 4.20 -9.61 18.22
N THR A 55 4.16 -9.92 19.51
CA THR A 55 2.94 -10.41 20.16
C THR A 55 1.90 -9.29 20.24
N GLN A 56 2.32 -8.08 20.63
CA GLN A 56 1.43 -6.92 20.68
C GLN A 56 1.01 -6.47 19.28
N ALA A 57 1.92 -6.44 18.30
CA ALA A 57 1.57 -6.10 16.92
C ALA A 57 0.56 -7.10 16.31
N ALA A 58 0.74 -8.40 16.56
CA ALA A 58 -0.18 -9.43 16.10
C ALA A 58 -1.56 -9.32 16.78
N GLN A 59 -1.58 -9.04 18.09
CA GLN A 59 -2.83 -8.76 18.82
C GLN A 59 -3.54 -7.51 18.30
N LEU A 60 -2.79 -6.43 18.02
CA LEU A 60 -3.32 -5.18 17.46
C LEU A 60 -3.99 -5.41 16.10
N LEU A 61 -3.39 -6.25 15.26
CA LEU A 61 -3.91 -6.58 13.94
C LEU A 61 -4.95 -7.71 13.95
N GLY A 62 -5.21 -8.34 15.10
CA GLY A 62 -6.15 -9.46 15.20
C GLY A 62 -5.71 -10.71 14.43
N ILE A 63 -4.40 -10.93 14.28
CA ILE A 63 -3.82 -12.06 13.53
C ILE A 63 -2.92 -12.92 14.41
N HIS A 64 -2.63 -14.14 13.95
CA HIS A 64 -1.63 -14.98 14.61
C HIS A 64 -0.22 -14.37 14.45
N ARG A 65 0.63 -14.51 15.47
CA ARG A 65 2.02 -14.01 15.45
C ARG A 65 2.82 -14.52 14.25
N GLU A 66 2.62 -15.78 13.87
CA GLU A 66 3.29 -16.36 12.70
C GLU A 66 2.81 -15.71 11.39
N THR A 67 1.56 -15.28 11.31
CA THR A 67 1.03 -14.56 10.14
C THR A 67 1.64 -13.17 10.03
N LEU A 68 1.75 -12.44 11.14
CA LEU A 68 2.46 -11.16 11.21
C LEU A 68 3.91 -11.31 10.69
N ARG A 69 4.62 -12.34 11.19
CA ARG A 69 5.99 -12.62 10.76
C ARG A 69 6.09 -12.90 9.27
N ARG A 70 5.15 -13.67 8.69
CA ARG A 70 5.09 -13.91 7.24
C ARG A 70 4.87 -12.63 6.45
N TYR A 71 3.96 -11.76 6.90
CA TYR A 71 3.71 -10.49 6.22
C TYR A 71 4.93 -9.56 6.25
N TYR A 72 5.64 -9.49 7.38
CA TYR A 72 6.84 -8.67 7.51
C TYR A 72 8.01 -9.18 6.64
N LEU A 73 8.16 -10.51 6.53
CA LEU A 73 9.23 -11.13 5.74
C LEU A 73 8.91 -11.30 4.25
N ALA A 74 7.67 -11.01 3.83
CA ALA A 74 7.28 -11.12 2.43
C ALA A 74 8.05 -10.11 1.55
N LEU A 75 8.62 -10.61 0.46
CA LEU A 75 9.13 -9.87 -0.69
C LEU A 75 8.75 -10.65 -1.95
#